data_AF-A0AAD5A215-F1
#
_entry.id   AF-A0AAD5A215-F1
#
_cell.length_a   1.000
_cell.length_b   1.000
_cell.length_c   1.000
_cell.angle_alpha   90.00
_cell.angle_beta   90.00
_cell.angle_gamma   90.00
#
_symmetry.space_group_name_H-M   'P 1'
#
loop_
_entity.id
_entity.type
_entity.pdbx_description
1 polymer ?
#
loop_
_entity_poly.entity_id
_entity_poly.type
_entity_poly.pdbx_seq_one_letter_code
_entity_poly.pdbx_strand_id
1 'polypeptide(L)'
;MSVDFFGWEVEYDEDRQLRAEQEPKSGRYYTMYHGTTIQSARNIIQNGFKQSSGGMLGPGVYVSRNQKKAERYPLNSTYVDRVVLKLRVDCGKIKKIDKDNHPMQKTWHSNGYDTAWVPPKCGMKAVPSGMEEDCVWDPKRIEVIDVMLAPNATILNELKQSVERKSPQAAGTNPQVCQLCKWKIVPAHSVQTCWGCGETVCTLMTKHKCRYLHN
;
A
#
# COMPACT_ATOMS: atom_id res chain seq x y z
N MET A 1 26.10 10.79 28.98
CA MET A 1 24.66 10.83 29.29
C MET A 1 24.11 9.45 29.04
N SER A 2 23.66 8.76 30.09
CA SER A 2 22.92 7.49 29.99
C SER A 2 21.43 7.81 29.78
N VAL A 3 20.75 7.00 28.97
CA VAL A 3 19.30 7.07 28.77
C VAL A 3 18.71 5.79 29.35
N ASP A 4 17.79 5.92 30.30
CA ASP A 4 17.08 4.77 30.86
C ASP A 4 15.96 4.35 29.89
N PHE A 5 16.02 3.09 29.43
CA PHE A 5 15.10 2.53 28.44
C PHE A 5 14.24 1.44 29.07
N PHE A 6 12.93 1.68 29.17
CA PHE A 6 11.99 0.82 29.89
C PHE A 6 11.21 -0.17 29.00
N GLY A 7 11.56 -0.25 27.72
CA GLY A 7 10.92 -1.10 26.73
C GLY A 7 10.32 -0.32 25.57
N TRP A 8 9.60 -1.05 24.72
CA TRP A 8 8.95 -0.49 23.54
C TRP A 8 7.59 -1.14 23.28
N GLU A 9 6.72 -0.37 22.65
CA GLU A 9 5.54 -0.85 21.97
C GLU A 9 5.62 -0.33 20.53
N VAL A 10 5.56 -1.24 19.58
CA VAL A 10 5.61 -0.94 18.15
C VAL A 10 4.35 -1.50 17.53
N GLU A 11 3.53 -0.62 16.98
CA GLU A 11 2.43 -1.01 16.10
C GLU A 11 3.00 -1.34 14.73
N TYR A 12 3.22 -2.63 14.52
CA TYR A 12 3.45 -3.12 13.18
C TYR A 12 2.09 -3.24 12.50
N ASP A 13 1.88 -2.36 11.53
CA ASP A 13 0.70 -2.35 10.69
C ASP A 13 0.89 -3.49 9.66
N GLU A 14 0.72 -4.73 10.12
CA GLU A 14 1.01 -5.95 9.35
C GLU A 14 0.16 -6.10 8.09
N ASP A 15 -0.92 -5.33 7.97
CA ASP A 15 -1.76 -5.31 6.77
C ASP A 15 -1.92 -3.93 6.13
N ARG A 16 -1.59 -2.82 6.81
CA ARG A 16 -1.84 -1.43 6.37
C ARG A 16 -3.14 -1.29 5.57
N GLN A 17 -4.18 -2.02 5.98
CA GLN A 17 -5.51 -1.93 5.40
C GLN A 17 -6.23 -0.79 6.08
N LEU A 18 -5.71 0.41 5.83
CA LEU A 18 -6.43 1.62 6.13
C LEU A 18 -7.72 1.58 5.34
N ARG A 19 -8.87 1.63 6.02
CA ARG A 19 -10.17 1.60 5.37
C ARG A 19 -10.33 2.85 4.50
N ALA A 20 -11.19 2.75 3.49
CA ALA A 20 -11.50 3.86 2.59
C ALA A 20 -12.03 5.10 3.33
N GLU A 21 -12.64 4.91 4.50
CA GLU A 21 -13.21 5.95 5.35
C GLU A 21 -12.16 6.71 6.17
N GLN A 22 -10.95 6.18 6.31
CA GLN A 22 -9.93 6.71 7.22
C GLN A 22 -8.96 7.66 6.48
N GLU A 23 -8.40 8.63 7.20
CA GLU A 23 -7.41 9.55 6.65
C GLU A 23 -6.02 8.88 6.52
N PRO A 24 -5.39 8.92 5.33
CA PRO A 24 -4.05 8.38 5.15
C PRO A 24 -3.00 9.31 5.76
N LYS A 25 -1.98 8.69 6.37
CA LYS A 25 -0.83 9.38 6.96
C LYS A 25 0.33 9.38 5.98
N SER A 26 1.06 10.50 5.91
CA SER A 26 2.26 10.60 5.08
C SER A 26 3.36 9.63 5.55
N GLY A 27 4.22 9.20 4.62
CA GLY A 27 5.33 8.28 4.86
C GLY A 27 4.89 6.83 5.12
N ARG A 28 3.64 6.50 4.78
CA ARG A 28 3.08 5.15 4.95
C ARG A 28 2.84 4.49 3.61
N TYR A 29 2.75 3.17 3.69
CA TYR A 29 2.38 2.30 2.60
C TYR A 29 0.93 1.87 2.83
N TYR A 30 0.13 1.67 1.80
CA TYR A 30 -1.23 1.17 1.97
C TYR A 30 -1.55 0.09 0.94
N THR A 31 -2.39 -0.85 1.34
CA THR A 31 -3.04 -1.75 0.39
C THR A 31 -4.11 -0.99 -0.37
N MET A 32 -3.99 -0.95 -1.69
CA MET A 32 -4.93 -0.24 -2.58
C MET A 32 -5.27 -1.10 -3.80
N TYR A 33 -6.21 -0.64 -4.60
CA TYR A 33 -6.76 -1.37 -5.73
C TYR A 33 -6.85 -0.48 -6.96
N HIS A 34 -6.59 -1.09 -8.11
CA HIS A 34 -6.70 -0.45 -9.41
C HIS A 34 -7.46 -1.36 -10.38
N GLY A 35 -8.58 -0.87 -10.91
CA GLY A 35 -9.37 -1.55 -11.93
C GLY A 35 -8.88 -1.20 -13.32
N THR A 36 -8.64 -2.19 -14.17
CA THR A 36 -8.06 -2.02 -15.50
C THR A 36 -8.50 -3.13 -16.46
N THR A 37 -8.08 -3.07 -17.72
CA THR A 37 -8.36 -4.13 -18.71
C THR A 37 -7.41 -5.31 -18.57
N ILE A 38 -7.74 -6.49 -19.12
CA ILE A 38 -6.82 -7.64 -19.10
C ILE A 38 -5.48 -7.28 -19.75
N GLN A 39 -5.53 -6.64 -20.93
CA GLN A 39 -4.32 -6.25 -21.65
C GLN A 39 -3.47 -5.26 -20.86
N SER A 40 -4.11 -4.28 -20.21
CA SER A 40 -3.42 -3.30 -19.37
C SER A 40 -2.83 -3.96 -18.13
N ALA A 41 -3.55 -4.89 -17.48
CA ALA A 41 -3.04 -5.65 -16.34
C ALA A 41 -1.75 -6.43 -16.69
N ARG A 42 -1.73 -7.14 -17.83
CA ARG A 42 -0.51 -7.82 -18.32
C ARG A 42 0.64 -6.83 -18.51
N ASN A 43 0.38 -5.68 -19.13
CA ASN A 43 1.41 -4.66 -19.36
C ASN A 43 1.92 -4.06 -18.05
N ILE A 44 1.02 -3.73 -17.11
CA ILE A 44 1.35 -3.18 -15.80
C ILE A 44 2.21 -4.19 -15.01
N ILE A 45 1.81 -5.46 -14.98
CA ILE A 45 2.60 -6.50 -14.32
C ILE A 45 3.97 -6.57 -14.99
N GLN A 46 4.06 -6.58 -16.33
CA GLN A 46 5.33 -6.74 -17.05
C GLN A 46 6.25 -5.52 -16.99
N ASN A 47 5.73 -4.30 -17.06
CA ASN A 47 6.51 -3.10 -17.31
C ASN A 47 6.36 -2.03 -16.21
N GLY A 48 5.52 -2.30 -15.21
CA GLY A 48 5.12 -1.31 -14.21
C GLY A 48 4.02 -0.39 -14.71
N PHE A 49 3.51 0.44 -13.81
CA PHE A 49 2.51 1.45 -14.14
C PHE A 49 3.11 2.58 -15.00
N LYS A 50 2.24 3.24 -15.77
CA LYS A 50 2.51 4.53 -16.41
C LYS A 50 1.50 5.54 -15.92
N GLN A 51 1.92 6.79 -15.80
CA GLN A 51 1.01 7.88 -15.44
C GLN A 51 -0.06 8.03 -16.53
N SER A 52 -1.29 8.34 -16.12
CA SER A 52 -2.28 8.90 -17.03
C SER A 52 -1.82 10.27 -17.53
N SER A 53 -2.32 10.70 -18.69
CA SER A 53 -2.08 12.06 -19.21
C SER A 53 -2.83 13.15 -18.45
N GLY A 54 -3.76 12.78 -17.56
CA GLY A 54 -4.57 13.71 -16.79
C GLY A 54 -5.60 13.00 -15.91
N GLY A 55 -6.63 13.75 -15.53
CA GLY A 55 -7.67 13.31 -14.60
C GLY A 55 -8.09 14.46 -13.69
N MET A 56 -9.01 14.21 -12.77
CA MET A 56 -9.50 15.24 -11.86
C MET A 56 -8.44 15.76 -10.88
N LEU A 57 -7.37 14.98 -10.68
CA LEU A 57 -6.21 15.29 -9.84
C LEU A 57 -4.93 15.54 -10.66
N GLY A 58 -5.04 15.66 -11.99
CA GLY A 58 -3.86 15.78 -12.87
C GLY A 58 -3.26 14.41 -13.26
N PRO A 59 -2.03 14.40 -13.82
CA PRO A 59 -1.37 13.17 -14.25
C PRO A 59 -0.97 12.32 -13.04
N GLY A 60 -1.08 11.00 -13.17
CA GLY A 60 -0.65 10.06 -12.13
C GLY A 60 -1.31 8.69 -12.27
N VAL A 61 -1.18 7.86 -11.25
CA VAL A 61 -1.85 6.57 -11.17
C VAL A 61 -2.95 6.64 -10.13
N TYR A 62 -4.19 6.42 -10.58
CA TYR A 62 -5.39 6.47 -9.76
C TYR A 62 -5.64 5.14 -9.08
N VAL A 63 -5.74 5.17 -7.75
CA VAL A 63 -5.92 4.00 -6.91
C VAL A 63 -6.95 4.29 -5.81
N SER A 64 -7.49 3.24 -5.22
CA SER A 64 -8.53 3.33 -4.20
C SER A 64 -8.31 2.23 -3.16
N ARG A 65 -8.49 2.54 -1.88
CA ARG A 65 -8.56 1.54 -0.80
C ARG A 65 -9.87 0.76 -0.84
N ASN A 66 -10.90 1.28 -1.52
CA ASN A 66 -12.12 0.54 -1.77
C ASN A 66 -11.99 -0.38 -3.01
N GLN A 67 -11.92 -1.70 -2.79
CA GLN A 67 -11.86 -2.68 -3.89
C GLN A 67 -13.09 -2.64 -4.80
N LYS A 68 -14.31 -2.58 -4.23
CA LYS A 68 -15.57 -2.53 -4.99
C LYS A 68 -15.64 -1.29 -5.88
N LYS A 69 -15.02 -0.18 -5.48
CA LYS A 69 -14.86 1.00 -6.34
C LYS A 69 -13.99 0.65 -7.55
N ALA A 70 -12.84 0.01 -7.34
CA ALA A 70 -11.93 -0.38 -8.40
C ALA A 70 -12.56 -1.35 -9.41
N GLU A 71 -13.39 -2.30 -8.95
CA GLU A 71 -14.12 -3.26 -9.81
C GLU A 71 -15.02 -2.60 -10.89
N ARG A 72 -15.41 -1.34 -10.68
CA ARG A 72 -16.20 -0.59 -11.67
C ARG A 72 -15.39 -0.07 -12.85
N TYR A 73 -14.06 -0.09 -12.75
CA TYR A 73 -13.18 0.44 -13.78
C TYR A 73 -12.58 -0.66 -14.68
N PRO A 74 -12.40 -0.37 -15.97
CA PRO A 74 -12.79 0.86 -16.67
C PRO A 74 -14.33 0.97 -16.85
N LEU A 75 -14.90 2.17 -16.70
CA LEU A 75 -16.35 2.39 -16.72
C LEU A 75 -17.02 1.93 -18.02
N ASN A 76 -16.35 2.13 -19.15
CA ASN A 76 -16.86 1.79 -20.49
C ASN A 76 -16.42 0.39 -20.96
N SER A 77 -15.87 -0.44 -20.07
CA SER A 77 -15.48 -1.82 -20.38
C SER A 77 -16.58 -2.79 -19.98
N THR A 78 -16.76 -3.85 -20.77
CA THR A 78 -17.59 -5.01 -20.38
C THR A 78 -16.94 -5.75 -19.22
N TYR A 79 -17.74 -6.43 -18.39
CA TYR A 79 -17.23 -7.24 -17.26
C TYR A 79 -16.25 -8.33 -17.71
N VAL A 80 -16.36 -8.81 -18.96
CA VAL A 80 -15.49 -9.84 -19.54
C VAL A 80 -14.05 -9.38 -19.81
N ASP A 81 -13.74 -8.09 -19.61
CA ASP A 81 -12.39 -7.53 -19.76
C ASP A 81 -11.91 -6.78 -18.50
N ARG A 82 -12.61 -6.88 -17.37
CA ARG A 82 -12.20 -6.17 -16.14
C ARG A 82 -11.29 -7.02 -15.27
N VAL A 83 -10.21 -6.40 -14.81
CA VAL A 83 -9.26 -6.96 -13.84
C VAL A 83 -9.08 -5.96 -12.70
N VAL A 84 -8.95 -6.47 -11.47
CA VAL A 84 -8.59 -5.66 -10.31
C VAL A 84 -7.24 -6.11 -9.75
N LEU A 85 -6.27 -5.21 -9.78
CA LEU A 85 -4.95 -5.41 -9.20
C LEU A 85 -4.96 -4.98 -7.73
N LYS A 86 -4.39 -5.80 -6.85
CA LYS A 86 -4.05 -5.44 -5.47
C LYS A 86 -2.65 -4.86 -5.44
N LEU A 87 -2.51 -3.72 -4.79
CA LEU A 87 -1.31 -2.90 -4.81
C LEU A 87 -0.78 -2.66 -3.41
N ARG A 88 0.54 -2.56 -3.29
CA ARG A 88 1.21 -1.91 -2.16
C ARG A 88 1.72 -0.55 -2.65
N VAL A 89 1.20 0.51 -2.06
CA VAL A 89 1.44 1.89 -2.52
C VAL A 89 2.19 2.68 -1.45
N ASP A 90 3.40 3.14 -1.75
CA ASP A 90 4.11 4.15 -0.95
C ASP A 90 3.50 5.54 -1.20
N CYS A 91 2.77 6.07 -0.22
CA CYS A 91 2.07 7.33 -0.39
C CYS A 91 2.93 8.58 -0.17
N GLY A 92 4.18 8.42 0.29
CA GLY A 92 5.09 9.56 0.50
C GLY A 92 4.43 10.73 1.23
N LYS A 93 4.62 11.96 0.73
CA LYS A 93 3.94 13.14 1.24
C LYS A 93 2.57 13.30 0.59
N ILE A 94 1.51 13.32 1.40
CA ILE A 94 0.13 13.35 0.92
C ILE A 94 -0.42 14.79 0.93
N LYS A 95 -1.09 15.18 -0.16
CA LYS A 95 -1.92 16.39 -0.22
C LYS A 95 -3.40 16.01 -0.21
N LYS A 96 -4.13 16.46 0.81
CA LYS A 96 -5.58 16.42 0.82
C LYS A 96 -6.16 17.40 -0.20
N ILE A 97 -7.08 16.92 -1.05
CA ILE A 97 -7.83 17.68 -2.05
C ILE A 97 -9.32 17.44 -1.75
N ASP A 98 -9.96 18.33 -1.00
CA ASP A 98 -11.29 18.12 -0.41
C ASP A 98 -12.37 19.09 -0.90
N LYS A 99 -12.09 19.83 -1.97
CA LYS A 99 -13.05 20.71 -2.64
C LYS A 99 -12.76 20.82 -4.13
N ASP A 100 -13.80 21.09 -4.91
CA ASP A 100 -13.64 21.45 -6.31
C ASP A 100 -12.81 22.74 -6.44
N ASN A 101 -12.03 22.83 -7.51
CA ASN A 101 -11.13 23.96 -7.77
C ASN A 101 -10.13 24.20 -6.62
N HIS A 102 -9.70 23.12 -5.94
CA HIS A 102 -8.63 23.23 -4.96
C HIS A 102 -7.39 23.83 -5.65
N PRO A 103 -6.68 24.82 -5.06
CA PRO A 103 -5.57 25.52 -5.73
C PRO A 103 -4.47 24.59 -6.25
N MET A 104 -4.32 23.43 -5.62
CA MET A 104 -3.33 22.41 -5.95
C MET A 104 -3.95 21.15 -6.57
N GLN A 105 -5.20 21.19 -7.03
CA GLN A 105 -5.94 20.02 -7.51
C GLN A 105 -5.18 19.23 -8.57
N LYS A 106 -4.47 19.91 -9.48
CA LYS A 106 -3.68 19.28 -10.56
C LYS A 106 -2.18 19.54 -10.49
N THR A 107 -1.71 20.25 -9.46
CA THR A 107 -0.32 20.77 -9.37
C THR A 107 0.36 20.37 -8.05
N TRP A 108 -0.28 19.54 -7.24
CA TRP A 108 0.25 19.06 -5.97
C TRP A 108 1.64 18.42 -6.11
N HIS A 109 1.89 17.68 -7.19
CA HIS A 109 3.19 17.05 -7.45
C HIS A 109 4.32 18.07 -7.63
N SER A 110 4.07 19.16 -8.37
CA SER A 110 5.03 20.27 -8.54
C SER A 110 5.34 21.02 -7.24
N ASN A 111 4.53 20.81 -6.19
CA ASN A 111 4.71 21.40 -4.86
C ASN A 111 5.32 20.39 -3.87
N GLY A 112 5.94 19.32 -4.37
CA GLY A 112 6.68 18.35 -3.55
C GLY A 112 5.80 17.36 -2.79
N TYR A 113 4.59 17.08 -3.29
CA TYR A 113 3.73 16.00 -2.79
C TYR A 113 3.82 14.77 -3.70
N ASP A 114 3.76 13.58 -3.12
CA ASP A 114 3.87 12.31 -3.85
C ASP A 114 2.51 11.71 -4.20
N THR A 115 1.49 12.02 -3.40
CA THR A 115 0.11 11.56 -3.59
C THR A 115 -0.87 12.70 -3.33
N ALA A 116 -1.85 12.88 -4.21
CA ALA A 116 -3.08 13.61 -3.89
C ALA A 116 -4.16 12.65 -3.41
N TRP A 117 -4.86 13.02 -2.34
CA TRP A 117 -5.93 12.22 -1.74
C TRP A 117 -7.22 13.03 -1.66
N VAL A 118 -8.31 12.47 -2.19
CA VAL A 118 -9.67 12.96 -2.03
C VAL A 118 -10.34 12.20 -0.88
N PRO A 119 -10.78 12.88 0.19
CA PRO A 119 -11.50 12.22 1.26
C PRO A 119 -12.87 11.71 0.83
N PRO A 120 -13.36 10.63 1.45
CA PRO A 120 -14.72 10.19 1.22
C PRO A 120 -15.70 11.26 1.73
N LYS A 121 -16.82 11.41 1.02
CA LYS A 121 -17.96 12.28 1.37
C LYS A 121 -17.57 13.76 1.61
N CYS A 122 -16.51 14.26 0.97
CA CYS A 122 -16.09 15.67 1.09
C CYS A 122 -16.96 16.66 0.28
N GLY A 123 -17.94 16.19 -0.49
CA GLY A 123 -18.87 17.05 -1.22
C GLY A 123 -18.35 17.58 -2.56
N MET A 124 -17.18 17.10 -3.03
CA MET A 124 -16.66 17.44 -4.36
C MET A 124 -17.59 16.96 -5.48
N LYS A 125 -18.04 17.88 -6.33
CA LYS A 125 -18.82 17.58 -7.54
C LYS A 125 -18.04 16.76 -8.55
N ALA A 126 -16.72 16.94 -8.60
CA ALA A 126 -15.82 16.13 -9.43
C ALA A 126 -15.79 14.64 -9.02
N VAL A 127 -16.26 14.30 -7.80
CA VAL A 127 -16.41 12.92 -7.31
C VAL A 127 -17.86 12.69 -6.87
N PRO A 128 -18.83 12.55 -7.81
CA PRO A 128 -20.24 12.41 -7.46
C PRO A 128 -20.54 11.20 -6.56
N SER A 129 -19.71 10.16 -6.64
CA SER A 129 -19.84 8.97 -5.80
C SER A 129 -19.54 9.20 -4.32
N GLY A 130 -18.85 10.29 -3.97
CA GLY A 130 -18.38 10.56 -2.62
C GLY A 130 -17.39 9.52 -2.08
N MET A 131 -16.80 8.66 -2.93
CA MET A 131 -15.81 7.67 -2.51
C MET A 131 -14.40 8.26 -2.59
N GLU A 132 -13.52 7.87 -1.66
CA GLU A 132 -12.13 8.32 -1.67
C GLU A 132 -11.40 7.96 -2.97
N GLU A 133 -10.39 8.75 -3.30
CA GLU A 133 -9.48 8.46 -4.40
C GLU A 133 -8.08 8.98 -4.09
N ASP A 134 -7.08 8.17 -4.40
CA ASP A 134 -5.68 8.54 -4.32
C ASP A 134 -5.11 8.62 -5.74
N CYS A 135 -4.30 9.65 -6.03
CA CYS A 135 -3.55 9.78 -7.28
C CYS A 135 -2.06 9.91 -6.94
N VAL A 136 -1.27 8.92 -7.34
CA VAL A 136 0.16 8.80 -7.04
C VAL A 136 0.97 9.31 -8.22
N TRP A 137 1.96 10.16 -7.97
CA TRP A 137 2.71 10.82 -9.04
C TRP A 137 3.68 9.84 -9.71
N ASP A 138 4.62 9.28 -8.96
CA ASP A 138 5.64 8.37 -9.48
C ASP A 138 5.14 6.91 -9.47
N PRO A 139 4.97 6.27 -10.64
CA PRO A 139 4.58 4.87 -10.73
C PRO A 139 5.49 3.90 -9.98
N LYS A 140 6.76 4.25 -9.73
CA LYS A 140 7.71 3.40 -8.98
C LYS A 140 7.33 3.22 -7.52
N ARG A 141 6.44 4.06 -6.99
CA ARG A 141 5.87 3.95 -5.64
C ARG A 141 4.79 2.85 -5.53
N ILE A 142 4.44 2.20 -6.63
CA ILE A 142 3.34 1.24 -6.71
C ILE A 142 3.88 -0.12 -7.09
N GLU A 143 3.65 -1.09 -6.20
CA GLU A 143 3.97 -2.49 -6.39
C GLU A 143 2.68 -3.29 -6.59
N VAL A 144 2.60 -4.09 -7.66
CA VAL A 144 1.50 -5.06 -7.82
C VAL A 144 1.82 -6.29 -6.96
N ILE A 145 0.96 -6.61 -6.01
CA ILE A 145 1.19 -7.69 -5.03
C ILE A 145 0.23 -8.87 -5.20
N ASP A 146 -0.93 -8.66 -5.84
CA ASP A 146 -1.88 -9.74 -6.16
C ASP A 146 -2.89 -9.29 -7.24
N VAL A 147 -3.72 -10.22 -7.70
CA VAL A 147 -4.88 -9.97 -8.57
C VAL A 147 -6.13 -10.43 -7.84
N MET A 148 -7.04 -9.50 -7.56
CA MET A 148 -8.26 -9.76 -6.79
C MET A 148 -9.41 -10.30 -7.64
N LEU A 149 -9.49 -9.86 -8.89
CA LEU A 149 -10.60 -10.18 -9.78
C LEU A 149 -10.09 -10.25 -11.22
N ALA A 150 -10.58 -11.24 -11.96
CA ALA A 150 -10.45 -11.34 -13.41
C ALA A 150 -11.70 -12.05 -13.98
N PRO A 151 -11.93 -11.97 -15.31
CA PRO A 151 -13.17 -12.46 -15.92
C PRO A 151 -13.38 -13.98 -15.84
N ASN A 152 -12.31 -14.75 -15.70
CA ASN A 152 -12.36 -16.19 -15.50
C ASN A 152 -11.10 -16.69 -14.76
N ALA A 153 -11.15 -17.94 -14.27
CA ALA A 153 -10.08 -18.55 -13.49
C ALA A 153 -8.76 -18.69 -14.28
N THR A 154 -8.83 -18.92 -15.59
CA THR A 154 -7.63 -19.07 -16.44
C THR A 154 -6.83 -17.78 -16.45
N ILE A 155 -7.48 -16.64 -16.71
CA ILE A 155 -6.83 -15.32 -16.70
C ILE A 155 -6.37 -14.96 -15.29
N LEU A 156 -7.17 -15.25 -14.26
CA LEU A 156 -6.79 -14.98 -12.89
C LEU A 156 -5.48 -15.69 -12.52
N ASN A 157 -5.38 -16.99 -12.81
CA ASN A 157 -4.20 -17.79 -12.52
C ASN A 157 -2.99 -17.35 -13.36
N GLU A 158 -3.18 -17.04 -14.64
CA GLU A 158 -2.14 -16.49 -15.52
C GLU A 158 -1.52 -15.22 -14.93
N LEU A 159 -2.36 -14.26 -14.51
CA LEU A 159 -1.89 -12.98 -13.99
C LEU A 159 -1.25 -13.15 -12.61
N LYS A 160 -1.81 -13.97 -11.71
CA LYS A 160 -1.20 -14.25 -10.40
C LYS A 160 0.19 -14.88 -10.54
N GLN A 161 0.35 -15.88 -11.40
CA GLN A 161 1.66 -16.46 -11.69
C GLN A 161 2.65 -15.44 -12.25
N SER A 162 2.17 -14.50 -13.09
CA SER A 162 3.00 -13.44 -13.64
C SER A 162 3.49 -12.45 -12.57
N VAL A 163 2.67 -12.17 -11.56
CA VAL A 163 3.06 -11.37 -10.39
C VAL A 163 4.11 -12.10 -9.56
N GLU A 164 3.88 -13.39 -9.25
CA GLU A 164 4.81 -14.21 -8.45
C GLU A 164 6.19 -14.35 -9.10
N ARG A 165 6.26 -14.49 -10.43
CA ARG A 165 7.54 -14.58 -11.16
C ARG A 165 8.34 -13.29 -11.16
N LYS A 166 7.68 -12.14 -10.98
CA LYS A 166 8.31 -10.80 -11.00
C LYS A 166 8.65 -10.26 -9.63
N SER A 167 7.96 -10.71 -8.60
CA SER A 167 8.50 -10.61 -7.25
C SER A 167 9.89 -11.24 -7.27
N PRO A 168 10.95 -10.54 -6.81
CA PRO A 168 12.27 -11.16 -6.75
C PRO A 168 12.08 -12.49 -6.05
N GLN A 169 12.38 -13.58 -6.75
CA GLN A 169 12.48 -14.89 -6.13
C GLN A 169 13.41 -14.68 -4.95
N ALA A 170 12.84 -14.68 -3.74
CA ALA A 170 13.62 -15.00 -2.57
C ALA A 170 14.22 -16.36 -2.90
N ALA A 171 15.49 -16.35 -3.29
CA ALA A 171 16.27 -17.55 -3.56
C ALA A 171 15.95 -18.55 -2.45
N GLY A 172 15.63 -19.77 -2.85
CA GLY A 172 14.97 -20.77 -2.00
C GLY A 172 15.46 -20.77 -0.55
N THR A 173 14.63 -20.27 0.34
CA THR A 173 14.63 -20.65 1.75
C THR A 173 13.18 -20.62 2.18
N ASN A 174 12.67 -21.78 2.55
CA ASN A 174 11.44 -21.94 3.30
C ASN A 174 11.41 -20.85 4.40
N PRO A 175 10.51 -19.85 4.37
CA PRO A 175 10.61 -18.70 5.26
C PRO A 175 10.28 -19.17 6.68
N GLN A 176 11.31 -19.59 7.39
CA GLN A 176 11.22 -19.87 8.81
C GLN A 176 10.74 -18.59 9.48
N VAL A 177 9.69 -18.73 10.28
CA VAL A 177 9.13 -17.63 11.06
C VAL A 177 9.98 -17.49 12.33
N CYS A 178 10.37 -16.26 12.67
CA CYS A 178 11.07 -15.98 13.92
C CYS A 178 10.18 -16.35 15.11
N GLN A 179 10.69 -17.18 16.01
CA GLN A 179 9.89 -17.69 17.13
C GLN A 179 9.53 -16.63 18.17
N LEU A 180 10.22 -15.49 18.18
CA LEU A 180 10.02 -14.40 19.14
C LEU A 180 9.04 -13.34 18.63
N CYS A 181 9.26 -12.79 17.43
CA CYS A 181 8.35 -11.77 16.87
C CYS A 181 7.22 -12.37 16.03
N LYS A 182 7.34 -13.64 15.59
CA LYS A 182 6.43 -14.31 14.65
C LYS A 182 6.47 -13.76 13.21
N TRP A 183 7.53 -13.03 12.86
CA TRP A 183 7.72 -12.46 11.52
C TRP A 183 8.56 -13.37 10.63
N LYS A 184 8.39 -13.26 9.31
CA LYS A 184 9.32 -13.86 8.35
C LYS A 184 10.73 -13.35 8.67
N ILE A 185 11.72 -14.25 8.66
CA ILE A 185 13.13 -13.89 8.91
C ILE A 185 13.71 -12.97 7.82
N VAL A 186 12.94 -12.62 6.79
CA VAL A 186 13.34 -11.70 5.71
C VAL A 186 12.45 -10.45 5.75
N PRO A 187 13.01 -9.23 5.88
CA PRO A 187 14.44 -8.93 6.03
C PRO A 187 15.02 -9.44 7.35
N ALA A 188 16.32 -9.78 7.33
CA ALA A 188 17.03 -10.31 8.48
C ALA A 188 16.92 -9.37 9.68
N HIS A 189 16.56 -9.93 10.82
CA HIS A 189 16.44 -9.21 12.08
C HIS A 189 17.12 -10.02 13.18
N SER A 190 17.79 -9.33 14.09
CA SER A 190 18.57 -9.98 15.14
C SER A 190 17.73 -10.28 16.37
N VAL A 191 18.05 -11.43 16.98
CA VAL A 191 17.67 -11.79 18.34
C VAL A 191 18.84 -11.42 19.26
N GLN A 192 18.53 -10.77 20.37
CA GLN A 192 19.52 -10.32 21.35
C GLN A 192 18.98 -10.46 22.77
N THR A 193 19.86 -10.33 23.75
CA THR A 193 19.48 -10.30 25.17
C THR A 193 19.09 -8.88 25.56
N CYS A 194 17.96 -8.72 26.26
CA CYS A 194 17.59 -7.44 26.87
C CYS A 194 18.64 -7.05 27.91
N TRP A 195 19.24 -5.87 27.75
CA TRP A 195 20.30 -5.38 28.65
C TRP A 195 19.84 -5.18 30.10
N GLY A 196 18.53 -5.00 30.34
CA GLY A 196 17.96 -4.88 31.68
C GLY A 196 17.61 -6.24 32.29
N CYS A 197 16.52 -6.87 31.81
CA CYS A 197 15.98 -8.07 32.45
C CYS A 197 16.61 -9.40 31.99
N GLY A 198 17.51 -9.40 31.01
CA GLY A 198 18.12 -10.62 30.49
C GLY A 198 17.21 -11.50 29.61
N GLU A 199 15.96 -11.09 29.37
CA GLU A 199 15.05 -11.83 28.47
C GLU A 199 15.55 -11.78 27.01
N THR A 200 15.35 -12.88 26.29
CA THR A 200 15.62 -12.94 24.85
C THR A 200 14.58 -12.12 24.09
N VAL A 201 15.03 -11.09 23.38
CA VAL A 201 14.21 -10.15 22.61
C VAL A 201 14.56 -10.16 21.13
N CYS A 202 13.56 -9.98 20.28
CA CYS A 202 13.75 -9.76 18.85
C CYS A 202 13.61 -8.27 18.55
N THR A 203 14.49 -7.73 17.72
CA THR A 203 14.42 -6.32 17.27
C THR A 203 13.09 -5.96 16.60
N LEU A 204 12.37 -6.94 16.04
CA LEU A 204 11.05 -6.77 15.44
C LEU A 204 9.87 -7.20 16.33
N MET A 205 10.07 -7.49 17.62
CA MET A 205 8.93 -7.83 18.48
C MET A 205 8.04 -6.61 18.72
N THR A 206 6.73 -6.81 18.69
CA THR A 206 5.70 -5.77 18.87
C THR A 206 5.74 -5.13 20.25
N LYS A 207 6.17 -5.89 21.26
CA LYS A 207 6.15 -5.45 22.65
C LYS A 207 7.26 -6.12 23.46
N HIS A 208 7.96 -5.30 24.23
CA HIS A 208 8.80 -5.77 25.33
C HIS A 208 8.67 -4.79 26.49
N LYS A 209 8.37 -5.31 27.68
CA LYS A 209 8.34 -4.53 28.92
C LYS A 209 9.45 -5.03 29.82
N CYS A 210 10.53 -4.26 29.89
CA CYS A 210 11.68 -4.61 30.72
C CYS A 210 11.28 -4.53 32.20
N ARG A 211 11.42 -5.64 32.94
CA ARG A 211 11.17 -5.71 34.39
C ARG A 211 12.46 -5.56 35.19
N TYR A 212 13.36 -4.67 34.78
CA TYR A 212 14.57 -4.39 35.55
C TYR A 212 14.15 -3.91 36.95
N LEU A 213 14.32 -4.79 37.94
CA LEU A 213 14.12 -4.46 39.34
C LEU A 213 15.44 -3.83 39.80
N HIS A 214 15.42 -2.52 40.02
CA HIS A 214 16.44 -1.90 40.86
C HIS A 214 16.33 -2.52 42.24
N ASN A 215 17.36 -3.26 42.66
CA ASN A 215 17.77 -3.24 44.05
C ASN A 215 18.59 -1.99 44.29
#